data_AF-A0A2G5QHS7-F1
#
_entry.id   AF-A0A2G5QHS7-F1
#
_cell.length_a   1.000
_cell.length_b   1.000
_cell.length_c   1.000
_cell.angle_alpha   90.00
_cell.angle_beta   90.00
_cell.angle_gamma   90.00
#
_symmetry.space_group_name_H-M   'P 1'
#
loop_
_entity.id
_entity.type
_entity.pdbx_description
1 polymer ?
#
loop_
_entity_poly.entity_id
_entity_poly.type
_entity_poly.pdbx_seq_one_letter_code
_entity_poly.pdbx_strand_id
1 'polypeptide(L)'
;MSLKSIVRALGGDLYAGGRRANIPAPGHSRRDRSVSLLERDGRLIIHTFGDADWRIVRDDLRARGLLAGEPADSSASPRPPVRDEDRARRREVAQALWASGRRIAGTLSERHCRLRGLVGDPPGPAALRHHGLAPLSVYRPGPATRPALLAGVCDPDGVVTAIEITYLRADGHRASALRLARKTVGAVAPGSAVRLDVAAETLLVAEGVFTALSARRRFDLPAWALLSTSNLRAWRPPPGVRRVVIAADRGPEGEASAAALARVLRALGVATRIVLPPPGFGDWNELDAAGANGPIGGQRRK
;
A
#
# COMPACT_ATOMS: atom_id res chain seq x y z
N MET A 1 -22.94 -17.42 -17.49
CA MET A 1 -21.72 -18.08 -18.02
C MET A 1 -20.67 -18.12 -16.91
N SER A 2 -19.96 -19.24 -16.70
CA SER A 2 -19.03 -19.38 -15.57
C SER A 2 -17.61 -18.95 -15.91
N LEU A 3 -16.84 -18.46 -14.94
CA LEU A 3 -15.41 -18.16 -15.11
C LEU A 3 -14.59 -19.34 -15.65
N LYS A 4 -15.11 -20.57 -15.51
CA LYS A 4 -14.52 -21.78 -16.05
C LYS A 4 -14.40 -21.77 -17.57
N SER A 5 -15.34 -21.18 -18.31
CA SER A 5 -15.25 -21.08 -19.76
C SER A 5 -14.16 -20.08 -20.18
N ILE A 6 -14.05 -18.95 -19.47
CA ILE A 6 -13.04 -17.92 -19.73
C ILE A 6 -11.63 -18.48 -19.52
N VAL A 7 -11.41 -19.15 -18.38
CA VAL A 7 -10.11 -19.77 -18.07
C VAL A 7 -9.77 -20.90 -19.04
N ARG A 8 -10.76 -21.67 -19.52
CA ARG A 8 -10.54 -22.69 -20.56
C ARG A 8 -10.10 -22.07 -21.89
N ALA A 9 -10.65 -20.92 -22.25
CA ALA A 9 -10.36 -20.25 -23.51
C ALA A 9 -9.00 -19.51 -23.51
N LEU A 10 -8.68 -18.81 -22.42
CA LEU A 10 -7.51 -17.92 -22.34
C LEU A 10 -6.33 -18.53 -21.60
N GLY A 11 -6.54 -19.65 -20.90
CA GLY A 11 -5.66 -20.06 -19.81
C GLY A 11 -5.90 -19.22 -18.56
N GLY A 12 -5.34 -19.65 -17.44
CA GLY A 12 -5.58 -19.00 -16.15
C GLY A 12 -5.72 -19.98 -15.01
N ASP A 13 -5.96 -19.44 -13.82
CA ASP A 13 -6.15 -20.23 -12.61
C ASP A 13 -7.53 -19.93 -12.02
N LEU A 14 -8.36 -20.96 -11.85
CA LEU A 14 -9.63 -20.87 -11.13
C LEU A 14 -9.42 -21.12 -9.64
N TYR A 15 -10.10 -20.36 -8.80
CA TYR A 15 -10.07 -20.57 -7.36
C TYR A 15 -11.38 -20.09 -6.71
N ALA A 16 -11.48 -20.26 -5.39
CA ALA A 16 -12.66 -19.94 -4.60
C ALA A 16 -13.96 -20.65 -5.10
N GLY A 17 -13.82 -21.93 -5.48
CA GLY A 17 -14.95 -22.73 -5.98
C GLY A 17 -15.46 -22.29 -7.35
N GLY A 18 -14.58 -21.70 -8.19
CA GLY A 18 -14.92 -21.24 -9.53
C GLY A 18 -15.49 -19.82 -9.61
N ARG A 19 -15.65 -19.13 -8.46
CA ARG A 19 -16.13 -17.74 -8.39
C ARG A 19 -15.03 -16.70 -8.62
N ARG A 20 -13.77 -17.12 -8.68
CA ARG A 20 -12.64 -16.25 -9.04
C ARG A 20 -11.73 -16.91 -10.05
N ALA A 21 -11.14 -16.09 -10.91
CA ALA A 21 -10.11 -16.50 -11.84
C ALA A 21 -9.00 -15.46 -11.91
N ASN A 22 -7.78 -15.90 -12.22
CA ASN A 22 -6.74 -15.02 -12.75
C ASN A 22 -6.44 -15.43 -14.19
N ILE A 23 -6.46 -14.50 -15.12
CA ILE A 23 -6.26 -14.72 -16.56
C ILE A 23 -5.14 -13.80 -17.09
N PRO A 24 -4.55 -14.09 -18.26
CA PRO A 24 -3.64 -13.17 -18.92
C PRO A 24 -4.37 -11.91 -19.40
N ALA A 25 -3.66 -10.78 -19.42
CA ALA A 25 -4.13 -9.58 -20.11
C ALA A 25 -4.12 -9.79 -21.64
N PRO A 26 -4.98 -9.08 -22.39
CA PRO A 26 -4.94 -9.10 -23.86
C PRO A 26 -3.54 -8.78 -24.39
N GLY A 27 -3.03 -9.59 -25.32
CA GLY A 27 -1.69 -9.44 -25.89
C GLY A 27 -0.55 -10.02 -25.03
N HIS A 28 -0.83 -10.49 -23.81
CA HIS A 28 0.18 -11.11 -22.93
C HIS A 28 0.26 -12.63 -23.12
N SER A 29 1.37 -13.23 -22.67
CA SER A 29 1.58 -14.67 -22.74
C SER A 29 0.55 -15.45 -21.89
N ARG A 30 0.26 -16.71 -22.23
CA ARG A 30 -0.67 -17.59 -21.47
C ARG A 30 -0.28 -17.85 -20.01
N ARG A 31 0.96 -17.55 -19.61
CA ARG A 31 1.44 -17.66 -18.22
C ARG A 31 1.10 -16.43 -17.38
N ASP A 32 0.68 -15.34 -18.01
CA ASP A 32 0.33 -14.11 -17.32
C ASP A 32 -0.95 -14.26 -16.46
N ARG A 33 -0.98 -13.55 -15.33
CA ARG A 33 -2.06 -13.56 -14.31
C ARG A 33 -2.38 -12.14 -13.84
N SER A 34 -2.10 -11.16 -14.69
CA SER A 34 -2.27 -9.74 -14.41
C SER A 34 -3.74 -9.29 -14.35
N VAL A 35 -4.69 -10.13 -14.77
CA VAL A 35 -6.12 -9.85 -14.68
C VAL A 35 -6.79 -10.79 -13.67
N SER A 36 -7.46 -10.26 -12.65
CA SER A 36 -8.37 -11.00 -11.79
C SER A 36 -9.82 -10.79 -12.21
N LEU A 37 -10.55 -11.89 -12.28
CA LEU A 37 -11.99 -11.94 -12.48
C LEU A 37 -12.67 -12.41 -11.20
N LEU A 38 -13.79 -11.79 -10.86
CA LEU A 38 -14.68 -12.20 -9.78
C LEU A 38 -16.11 -12.26 -10.33
N GLU A 39 -16.75 -13.41 -10.21
CA GLU A 39 -18.17 -13.59 -10.48
C GLU A 39 -18.94 -13.45 -9.16
N ARG A 40 -19.87 -12.51 -9.11
CA ARG A 40 -20.72 -12.25 -7.94
C ARG A 40 -22.11 -11.82 -8.39
N ASP A 41 -23.14 -12.53 -7.94
CA ASP A 41 -24.56 -12.21 -8.19
C ASP A 41 -24.87 -12.03 -9.68
N GLY A 42 -24.31 -12.88 -10.54
CA GLY A 42 -24.46 -12.82 -12.00
C GLY A 42 -23.64 -11.72 -12.70
N ARG A 43 -22.87 -10.93 -11.95
CA ARG A 43 -22.00 -9.88 -12.49
C ARG A 43 -20.54 -10.32 -12.53
N LEU A 44 -19.85 -9.94 -13.61
CA LEU A 44 -18.41 -10.12 -13.76
C LEU A 44 -17.69 -8.83 -13.37
N ILE A 45 -16.79 -8.93 -12.39
CA ILE A 45 -15.91 -7.86 -11.96
C ILE A 45 -14.51 -8.16 -12.50
N ILE A 46 -13.92 -7.20 -13.22
CA ILE A 46 -12.60 -7.28 -13.83
C ILE A 46 -11.65 -6.36 -13.06
N HIS A 47 -10.49 -6.88 -12.66
CA HIS A 47 -9.45 -6.11 -12.00
C HIS A 47 -8.11 -6.37 -12.68
N THR A 48 -7.38 -5.34 -13.05
CA THR A 48 -6.04 -5.45 -13.63
C THR A 48 -4.99 -5.05 -12.60
N PHE A 49 -3.88 -5.78 -12.54
CA PHE A 49 -2.75 -5.54 -11.62
C PHE A 49 -1.55 -4.87 -12.33
N GLY A 50 -1.77 -4.32 -13.54
CA GLY A 50 -0.78 -3.63 -14.38
C GLY A 50 -1.43 -2.60 -15.30
N ASP A 51 -0.71 -2.13 -16.32
CA ASP A 51 -1.08 -0.98 -17.19
C ASP A 51 -2.33 -1.18 -18.07
N ALA A 52 -2.88 -2.39 -18.12
CA ALA A 52 -4.08 -2.66 -18.90
C ALA A 52 -5.31 -2.00 -18.27
N ASP A 53 -5.99 -1.11 -19.01
CA ASP A 53 -7.32 -0.64 -18.65
C ASP A 53 -8.30 -1.82 -18.66
N TRP A 54 -9.10 -1.97 -17.60
CA TRP A 54 -10.15 -3.00 -17.50
C TRP A 54 -11.12 -2.96 -18.68
N ARG A 55 -11.29 -1.81 -19.34
CA ARG A 55 -12.08 -1.66 -20.57
C ARG A 55 -11.52 -2.51 -21.70
N ILE A 56 -10.20 -2.50 -21.90
CA ILE A 56 -9.53 -3.29 -22.94
C ILE A 56 -9.76 -4.79 -22.68
N VAL A 57 -9.64 -5.21 -21.41
CA VAL A 57 -9.91 -6.60 -21.01
C VAL A 57 -11.38 -6.98 -21.27
N ARG A 58 -12.33 -6.12 -20.89
CA ARG A 58 -13.75 -6.36 -21.13
C ARG A 58 -14.05 -6.48 -22.62
N ASP A 59 -13.49 -5.59 -23.43
CA ASP A 59 -13.77 -5.52 -24.85
C ASP A 59 -13.14 -6.71 -25.60
N ASP A 60 -11.95 -7.17 -25.20
CA ASP A 60 -11.34 -8.42 -25.68
C ASP A 60 -12.19 -9.65 -25.31
N LEU A 61 -12.70 -9.73 -24.07
CA LEU A 61 -13.60 -10.80 -23.66
C LEU A 61 -14.91 -10.80 -24.45
N ARG A 62 -15.47 -9.62 -24.78
CA ARG A 62 -16.64 -9.49 -25.64
C ARG A 62 -16.35 -9.92 -27.07
N ALA A 63 -15.26 -9.44 -27.66
CA ALA A 63 -14.86 -9.78 -29.02
C ALA A 63 -14.67 -11.28 -29.22
N ARG A 64 -14.23 -11.99 -28.16
CA ARG A 64 -14.07 -13.45 -28.15
C ARG A 64 -15.35 -14.23 -27.87
N GLY A 65 -16.50 -13.56 -27.72
CA GLY A 65 -17.77 -14.18 -27.36
C GLY A 65 -17.78 -14.77 -25.94
N LEU A 66 -16.85 -14.36 -25.08
CA LEU A 66 -16.73 -14.84 -23.69
C LEU A 66 -17.64 -14.06 -22.73
N LEU A 67 -18.36 -13.04 -23.23
CA LEU A 67 -19.40 -12.29 -22.54
C LEU A 67 -20.68 -12.27 -23.40
N ALA A 68 -21.84 -12.61 -22.83
CA ALA A 68 -23.13 -12.49 -23.51
C ALA A 68 -23.65 -11.05 -23.42
N GLY A 69 -24.17 -10.48 -24.52
CA GLY A 69 -24.95 -9.21 -24.53
C GLY A 69 -26.32 -9.40 -23.87
N GLU A 70 -27.02 -8.41 -23.32
CA GLU A 70 -27.23 -6.97 -23.60
C GLU A 70 -26.57 -6.01 -22.56
N PRO A 71 -26.63 -4.67 -22.70
CA PRO A 71 -25.75 -3.75 -21.97
C PRO A 71 -26.12 -3.71 -20.49
N ALA A 72 -25.48 -4.55 -19.69
CA ALA A 72 -25.31 -4.25 -18.28
C ALA A 72 -24.47 -2.98 -18.22
N ASP A 73 -25.16 -1.88 -17.97
CA ASP A 73 -24.65 -0.57 -17.63
C ASP A 73 -23.48 -0.74 -16.66
N SER A 74 -22.27 -0.84 -17.20
CA SER A 74 -21.05 -1.01 -16.42
C SER A 74 -20.66 0.37 -15.94
N SER A 75 -21.52 0.92 -15.08
CA SER A 75 -21.10 1.92 -14.11
C SER A 75 -19.80 1.39 -13.52
N ALA A 76 -18.77 2.25 -13.49
CA ALA A 76 -17.63 2.04 -12.63
C ALA A 76 -18.17 2.06 -11.19
N SER A 77 -18.77 0.94 -10.77
CA SER A 77 -19.29 0.80 -9.43
C SER A 77 -18.11 0.51 -8.51
N PRO A 78 -18.12 1.09 -7.31
CA PRO A 78 -17.01 0.99 -6.36
C PRO A 78 -16.69 -0.47 -6.09
N ARG A 79 -15.44 -0.73 -5.70
CA ARG A 79 -15.03 -1.94 -4.96
C ARG A 79 -16.24 -2.48 -4.20
N PRO A 80 -16.75 -3.70 -4.48
CA PRO A 80 -17.98 -4.16 -3.85
C PRO A 80 -17.77 -4.01 -2.35
N PRO A 81 -18.75 -3.47 -1.59
CA PRO A 81 -18.61 -3.37 -0.15
C PRO A 81 -18.23 -4.77 0.33
N VAL A 82 -16.99 -4.87 0.83
CA VAL A 82 -16.63 -5.92 1.77
C VAL A 82 -17.72 -5.79 2.83
N ARG A 83 -18.54 -6.83 3.01
CA ARG A 83 -19.64 -6.79 3.99
C ARG A 83 -19.05 -6.26 5.30
N ASP A 84 -19.80 -5.46 6.04
CA ASP A 84 -19.25 -4.84 7.26
C ASP A 84 -18.71 -5.92 8.22
N GLU A 85 -19.35 -7.08 8.25
CA GLU A 85 -18.87 -8.31 8.91
C GLU A 85 -17.48 -8.78 8.43
N ASP A 86 -17.25 -8.83 7.12
CA ASP A 86 -15.94 -9.17 6.54
C ASP A 86 -14.89 -8.10 6.87
N ARG A 87 -15.29 -6.82 6.96
CA ARG A 87 -14.39 -5.72 7.32
C ARG A 87 -14.00 -5.79 8.79
N ALA A 88 -14.98 -6.02 9.66
CA ALA A 88 -14.79 -6.20 11.11
C ALA A 88 -13.87 -7.39 11.38
N ARG A 89 -14.17 -8.56 10.79
CA ARG A 89 -13.32 -9.75 10.93
C ARG A 89 -11.88 -9.50 10.46
N ARG A 90 -11.69 -8.80 9.33
CA ARG A 90 -10.33 -8.48 8.86
C ARG A 90 -9.61 -7.53 9.81
N ARG A 91 -10.31 -6.53 10.36
CA ARG A 91 -9.79 -5.61 11.37
C ARG A 91 -9.34 -6.39 12.62
N GLU A 92 -10.16 -7.29 13.14
CA GLU A 92 -9.82 -8.14 14.30
C GLU A 92 -8.55 -8.96 14.04
N VAL A 93 -8.44 -9.59 12.88
CA VAL A 93 -7.23 -10.36 12.50
C VAL A 93 -5.98 -9.48 12.46
N ALA A 94 -6.09 -8.26 11.92
CA ALA A 94 -4.97 -7.31 11.92
C ALA A 94 -4.59 -6.86 13.34
N GLN A 95 -5.58 -6.58 14.19
CA GLN A 95 -5.38 -6.16 15.57
C GLN A 95 -4.75 -7.28 16.42
N ALA A 96 -5.18 -8.53 16.24
CA ALA A 96 -4.58 -9.67 16.91
C ALA A 96 -3.09 -9.86 16.51
N LEU A 97 -2.79 -9.78 15.21
CA LEU A 97 -1.40 -9.83 14.72
C LEU A 97 -0.55 -8.64 15.17
N TRP A 98 -1.16 -7.46 15.27
CA TRP A 98 -0.49 -6.27 15.79
C TRP A 98 -0.16 -6.43 17.28
N ALA A 99 -1.12 -6.92 18.07
CA ALA A 99 -0.98 -7.16 19.51
C ALA A 99 0.08 -8.20 19.84
N SER A 100 0.25 -9.24 19.01
CA SER A 100 1.31 -10.26 19.17
C SER A 100 2.70 -9.78 18.75
N GLY A 101 2.81 -8.59 18.15
CA GLY A 101 4.08 -7.97 17.80
C GLY A 101 4.79 -7.34 19.00
N ARG A 102 6.12 -7.33 18.99
CA ARG A 102 6.99 -6.70 20.00
C ARG A 102 7.76 -5.50 19.44
N ARG A 103 8.47 -4.76 20.29
CA ARG A 103 9.37 -3.67 19.88
C ARG A 103 10.40 -4.17 18.85
N ILE A 104 10.81 -3.32 17.91
CA ILE A 104 11.72 -3.74 16.83
C ILE A 104 13.21 -3.74 17.25
N ALA A 105 13.58 -3.04 18.33
CA ALA A 105 14.96 -2.99 18.82
C ALA A 105 15.52 -4.40 19.08
N GLY A 106 16.73 -4.67 18.59
CA GLY A 106 17.40 -5.97 18.69
C GLY A 106 16.80 -7.07 17.82
N THR A 107 15.93 -6.75 16.85
CA THR A 107 15.27 -7.75 16.00
C THR A 107 15.68 -7.65 14.52
N LEU A 108 15.30 -8.65 13.73
CA LEU A 108 15.43 -8.60 12.26
C LEU A 108 14.71 -7.40 11.64
N SER A 109 13.65 -6.89 12.29
CA SER A 109 12.94 -5.70 11.82
C SER A 109 13.77 -4.42 12.01
N GLU A 110 14.49 -4.26 13.13
CA GLU A 110 15.45 -3.17 13.24
C GLU A 110 16.55 -3.32 12.18
N ARG A 111 17.13 -4.51 12.02
CA ARG A 111 18.13 -4.74 10.98
C ARG A 111 17.59 -4.37 9.60
N HIS A 112 16.36 -4.75 9.28
CA HIS A 112 15.70 -4.36 8.03
C HIS A 112 15.63 -2.84 7.87
N CYS A 113 15.22 -2.12 8.92
CA CYS A 113 15.18 -0.66 8.88
C CYS A 113 16.57 -0.04 8.67
N ARG A 114 17.61 -0.56 9.33
CA ARG A 114 19.00 -0.10 9.16
C ARG A 114 19.51 -0.33 7.73
N LEU A 115 19.22 -1.51 7.15
CA LEU A 115 19.53 -1.83 5.74
C LEU A 115 18.80 -0.91 4.75
N ARG A 116 17.71 -0.27 5.19
CA ARG A 116 16.96 0.75 4.46
C ARG A 116 17.32 2.17 4.90
N GLY A 117 18.48 2.39 5.51
CA GLY A 117 18.99 3.73 5.81
C GLY A 117 18.43 4.39 7.08
N LEU A 118 17.74 3.65 7.96
CA LEU A 118 17.34 4.20 9.25
C LEU A 118 18.57 4.53 10.12
N VAL A 119 18.70 5.80 10.49
CA VAL A 119 19.73 6.30 11.42
C VAL A 119 19.06 6.80 12.71
N GLY A 120 19.70 6.57 13.86
CA GLY A 120 19.15 6.91 15.17
C GLY A 120 18.13 5.89 15.67
N ASP A 121 17.26 6.29 16.59
CA ASP A 121 16.30 5.38 17.19
C ASP A 121 15.16 5.01 16.22
N PRO A 122 14.75 3.73 16.21
CA PRO A 122 13.60 3.31 15.41
C PRO A 122 12.30 3.95 15.91
N PRO A 123 11.29 4.09 15.03
CA PRO A 123 9.94 4.45 15.44
C PRO A 123 9.43 3.55 16.58
N GLY A 124 8.67 4.14 17.49
CA GLY A 124 8.16 3.44 18.66
C GLY A 124 7.19 2.28 18.32
N PRO A 125 6.85 1.44 19.32
CA PRO A 125 5.97 0.27 19.14
C PRO A 125 4.52 0.62 18.80
N ALA A 126 4.15 1.90 18.85
CA ALA A 126 2.87 2.40 18.34
C ALA A 126 2.84 2.44 16.81
N ALA A 127 3.99 2.54 16.15
CA ALA A 127 4.12 2.66 14.70
C ALA A 127 4.63 1.36 14.04
N LEU A 128 5.71 0.79 14.59
CA LEU A 128 6.39 -0.38 14.04
C LEU A 128 6.55 -1.48 15.08
N ARG A 129 6.29 -2.73 14.68
CA ARG A 129 6.48 -3.92 15.52
C ARG A 129 7.19 -5.04 14.77
N HIS A 130 7.84 -5.91 15.53
CA HIS A 130 8.44 -7.14 15.03
C HIS A 130 7.55 -8.32 15.40
N HIS A 131 7.32 -9.22 14.44
CA HIS A 131 6.64 -10.49 14.68
C HIS A 131 7.56 -11.63 14.23
N GLY A 132 7.98 -12.50 15.16
CA GLY A 132 8.96 -13.55 14.87
C GLY A 132 8.43 -14.67 13.95
N LEU A 133 7.12 -14.95 14.02
CA LEU A 133 6.47 -16.05 13.30
C LEU A 133 5.20 -15.59 12.59
N ALA A 134 5.28 -14.51 11.79
CA ALA A 134 4.10 -13.98 11.11
C ALA A 134 3.60 -14.99 10.05
N PRO A 135 2.30 -15.35 10.05
CA PRO A 135 1.77 -16.36 9.15
C PRO A 135 1.80 -15.87 7.70
N LEU A 136 2.25 -16.72 6.77
CA LEU A 136 2.22 -16.39 5.33
C LEU A 136 0.78 -16.40 4.78
N SER A 137 -0.08 -17.25 5.33
CA SER A 137 -1.52 -17.31 5.05
C SER A 137 -2.29 -16.74 6.24
N VAL A 138 -2.62 -15.45 6.21
CA VAL A 138 -3.18 -14.77 7.38
C VAL A 138 -4.65 -15.12 7.64
N TYR A 139 -5.45 -15.31 6.58
CA TYR A 139 -6.88 -15.62 6.69
C TYR A 139 -7.20 -17.11 6.56
N ARG A 140 -6.17 -17.96 6.49
CA ARG A 140 -6.31 -19.40 6.41
C ARG A 140 -5.26 -20.04 7.31
N PRO A 141 -5.66 -20.89 8.28
CA PRO A 141 -4.71 -21.63 9.10
C PRO A 141 -3.67 -22.34 8.26
N GLY A 142 -2.41 -22.29 8.68
CA GLY A 142 -1.31 -22.99 8.04
C GLY A 142 -0.01 -22.82 8.81
N PRO A 143 0.93 -23.78 8.72
CA PRO A 143 2.15 -23.79 9.52
C PRO A 143 3.22 -22.81 9.01
N ALA A 144 3.10 -22.34 7.77
CA ALA A 144 4.11 -21.52 7.14
C ALA A 144 4.14 -20.11 7.74
N THR A 145 5.25 -19.77 8.40
CA THR A 145 5.49 -18.48 9.05
C THR A 145 6.83 -17.90 8.64
N ARG A 146 7.02 -16.59 8.84
CA ARG A 146 8.33 -15.92 8.75
C ARG A 146 8.43 -14.74 9.73
N PRO A 147 9.66 -14.36 10.13
CA PRO A 147 9.88 -13.08 10.78
C PRO A 147 9.37 -11.93 9.89
N ALA A 148 8.77 -10.91 10.50
CA ALA A 148 8.22 -9.78 9.76
C ALA A 148 8.32 -8.47 10.51
N LEU A 149 8.51 -7.39 9.75
CA LEU A 149 8.20 -6.03 10.17
C LEU A 149 6.71 -5.78 9.94
N LEU A 150 6.04 -5.31 10.99
CA LEU A 150 4.66 -4.86 10.96
C LEU A 150 4.64 -3.33 11.06
N ALA A 151 3.96 -2.66 10.15
CA ALA A 151 3.63 -1.24 10.27
C ALA A 151 2.14 -1.09 10.58
N GLY A 152 1.83 -0.45 11.72
CA GLY A 152 0.46 -0.24 12.18
C GLY A 152 -0.23 0.83 11.34
N VAL A 153 -1.32 0.48 10.69
CA VAL A 153 -2.13 1.38 9.88
C VAL A 153 -3.31 1.84 10.73
N CYS A 154 -3.26 3.10 11.14
CA CYS A 154 -4.30 3.71 11.95
C CYS A 154 -5.38 4.36 11.08
N ASP A 155 -6.63 4.34 11.51
CA ASP A 155 -7.69 5.20 10.98
C ASP A 155 -7.52 6.67 11.46
N PRO A 156 -8.40 7.61 11.07
CA PRO A 156 -8.32 9.00 11.51
C PRO A 156 -8.39 9.17 13.04
N ASP A 157 -9.08 8.28 13.75
CA ASP A 157 -9.19 8.30 15.21
C ASP A 157 -7.93 7.74 15.92
N GLY A 158 -7.00 7.16 15.16
CA GLY A 158 -5.73 6.65 15.67
C GLY A 158 -5.78 5.17 16.07
N VAL A 159 -6.90 4.48 15.80
CA VAL A 159 -7.05 3.06 16.08
C VAL A 159 -6.39 2.26 14.96
N VAL A 160 -5.60 1.25 15.31
CA VAL A 160 -5.02 0.33 14.32
C VAL A 160 -6.13 -0.53 13.72
N THR A 161 -6.36 -0.40 12.41
CA THR A 161 -7.40 -1.15 11.68
C THR A 161 -6.84 -2.09 10.61
N ALA A 162 -5.57 -1.88 10.26
CA ALA A 162 -4.82 -2.69 9.34
C ALA A 162 -3.33 -2.70 9.73
N ILE A 163 -2.58 -3.61 9.13
CA ILE A 163 -1.12 -3.67 9.22
C ILE A 163 -0.54 -3.89 7.84
N GLU A 164 0.57 -3.21 7.53
CA GLU A 164 1.44 -3.64 6.44
C GLU A 164 2.47 -4.61 6.99
N ILE A 165 2.52 -5.81 6.42
CA ILE A 165 3.49 -6.85 6.76
C ILE A 165 4.58 -6.84 5.71
N THR A 166 5.84 -6.71 6.12
CA THR A 166 7.02 -6.99 5.29
C THR A 166 7.74 -8.20 5.86
N TYR A 167 7.71 -9.33 5.14
CA TYR A 167 8.38 -10.56 5.54
C TYR A 167 9.89 -10.47 5.32
N LEU A 168 10.62 -11.03 6.27
CA LEU A 168 12.07 -10.92 6.34
C LEU A 168 12.73 -12.30 6.26
N ARG A 169 13.94 -12.30 5.71
CA ARG A 169 14.90 -13.40 5.79
C ARG A 169 15.65 -13.34 7.13
N ALA A 170 16.39 -14.39 7.45
CA ALA A 170 17.27 -14.43 8.62
C ALA A 170 18.35 -13.33 8.61
N ASP A 171 18.66 -12.78 7.44
CA ASP A 171 19.59 -11.66 7.28
C ASP A 171 18.90 -10.27 7.32
N GLY A 172 17.63 -10.19 7.69
CA GLY A 172 16.90 -8.91 7.76
C GLY A 172 16.58 -8.28 6.39
N HIS A 173 17.01 -8.89 5.27
CA HIS A 173 16.54 -8.48 3.96
C HIS A 173 15.09 -8.92 3.77
N ARG A 174 14.38 -8.19 2.91
CA ARG A 174 13.03 -8.57 2.49
C ARG A 174 13.08 -9.98 1.87
N ALA A 175 12.11 -10.82 2.23
CA ALA A 175 11.97 -12.16 1.69
C ALA A 175 11.38 -12.14 0.27
N SER A 176 12.04 -11.46 -0.67
CA SER A 176 11.55 -11.19 -2.04
C SER A 176 11.29 -12.45 -2.87
N ALA A 177 11.84 -13.61 -2.49
CA ALA A 177 11.51 -14.90 -3.09
C ALA A 177 10.07 -15.36 -2.77
N LEU A 178 9.40 -14.77 -1.77
CA LEU A 178 7.97 -14.99 -1.54
C LEU A 178 7.15 -14.26 -2.60
N ARG A 179 6.13 -14.94 -3.12
CA ARG A 179 5.14 -14.34 -4.03
C ARG A 179 4.51 -13.06 -3.48
N LEU A 180 4.34 -12.97 -2.16
CA LEU A 180 3.87 -11.77 -1.46
C LEU A 180 4.80 -11.46 -0.29
N ALA A 181 5.98 -10.89 -0.59
CA ALA A 181 6.96 -10.49 0.41
C ALA A 181 6.51 -9.28 1.25
N ARG A 182 5.56 -8.48 0.73
CA ARG A 182 4.88 -7.41 1.43
C ARG A 182 3.37 -7.49 1.16
N LYS A 183 2.53 -7.24 2.16
CA LYS A 183 1.08 -7.18 1.99
C LYS A 183 0.37 -6.43 3.12
N THR A 184 -0.81 -5.92 2.83
CA THR A 184 -1.71 -5.33 3.82
C THR A 184 -2.71 -6.35 4.34
N VAL A 185 -2.86 -6.41 5.66
CA VAL A 185 -3.87 -7.21 6.38
C VAL A 185 -4.80 -6.25 7.10
N GLY A 186 -6.09 -6.57 7.16
CA GLY A 186 -7.09 -5.72 7.80
C GLY A 186 -7.89 -4.87 6.82
N ALA A 187 -8.47 -3.81 7.38
CA ALA A 187 -9.31 -2.86 6.67
C ALA A 187 -8.67 -1.47 6.72
N VAL A 188 -8.13 -1.01 5.59
CA VAL A 188 -7.63 0.36 5.44
C VAL A 188 -8.83 1.26 5.21
N ALA A 189 -9.13 2.13 6.17
CA ALA A 189 -10.16 3.14 6.02
C ALA A 189 -9.62 4.32 5.18
N PRO A 190 -10.48 5.08 4.49
CA PRO A 190 -10.06 6.33 3.87
C PRO A 190 -9.43 7.26 4.90
N GLY A 191 -8.27 7.83 4.57
CA GLY A 191 -7.53 8.72 5.46
C GLY A 191 -6.72 8.01 6.55
N SER A 192 -6.54 6.69 6.43
CA SER A 192 -5.63 5.95 7.30
C SER A 192 -4.16 6.38 7.12
N ALA A 193 -3.32 6.15 8.11
CA ALA A 193 -1.88 6.41 8.02
C ALA A 193 -1.08 5.51 8.96
N VAL A 194 0.17 5.21 8.61
CA VAL A 194 1.18 4.76 9.57
C VAL A 194 1.77 6.00 10.23
N ARG A 195 1.50 6.17 11.52
CA ARG A 195 1.92 7.35 12.29
C ARG A 195 3.29 7.08 12.91
N LEU A 196 4.39 7.38 12.22
CA LEU A 196 5.75 7.04 12.68
C LEU A 196 6.20 7.89 13.87
N ASP A 197 5.70 9.13 13.92
CA ASP A 197 5.94 10.10 14.99
C ASP A 197 4.63 10.70 15.49
N VAL A 198 4.67 11.31 16.68
CA VAL A 198 3.60 12.18 17.16
C VAL A 198 3.49 13.38 16.23
N ALA A 199 2.27 13.73 15.81
CA ALA A 199 2.06 14.88 14.94
C ALA A 199 2.40 16.19 15.66
N ALA A 200 2.94 17.15 14.90
CA ALA A 200 3.21 18.51 15.35
C ALA A 200 2.58 19.52 14.37
N GLU A 201 2.73 20.82 14.62
CA GLU A 201 2.16 21.87 13.76
C GLU A 201 2.58 21.75 12.28
N THR A 202 3.81 21.29 12.03
CA THR A 202 4.29 20.90 10.69
C THR A 202 4.50 19.39 10.64
N LEU A 203 3.83 18.72 9.69
CA LEU A 203 3.89 17.27 9.51
C LEU A 203 4.46 16.93 8.12
N LEU A 204 5.37 15.96 8.07
CA LEU A 204 5.81 15.36 6.81
C LEU A 204 4.95 14.13 6.49
N VAL A 205 4.56 13.99 5.23
CA VAL A 205 3.86 12.81 4.73
C VAL A 205 4.54 12.25 3.49
N ALA A 206 4.57 10.93 3.36
CA ALA A 206 5.02 10.25 2.15
C ALA A 206 4.08 9.07 1.83
N GLU A 207 4.22 8.48 0.65
CA GLU A 207 3.49 7.26 0.31
C GLU A 207 3.97 6.06 1.15
N GLY A 208 5.27 5.75 1.06
CA GLY A 208 5.86 4.59 1.74
C GLY A 208 6.42 4.90 3.14
N VAL A 209 6.44 3.88 4.00
CA VAL A 209 7.08 3.95 5.34
C VAL A 209 8.54 4.35 5.25
N PHE A 210 9.32 3.75 4.34
CA PHE A 210 10.74 4.04 4.22
C PHE A 210 11.03 5.38 3.56
N THR A 211 10.23 5.79 2.56
CA THR A 211 10.27 7.15 2.02
C THR A 211 10.01 8.19 3.12
N ALA A 212 8.99 7.97 3.96
CA ALA A 212 8.68 8.84 5.09
C ALA A 212 9.83 8.90 6.09
N LEU A 213 10.45 7.78 6.45
CA LEU A 213 11.60 7.75 7.37
C LEU A 213 12.84 8.46 6.80
N SER A 214 13.12 8.28 5.51
CA SER A 214 14.22 8.96 4.82
C SER A 214 14.03 10.46 4.75
N ALA A 215 12.80 10.90 4.49
CA ALA A 215 12.45 12.31 4.44
C ALA A 215 12.37 12.94 5.85
N ARG A 216 11.83 12.23 6.85
CA ARG A 216 11.82 12.61 8.28
C ARG A 216 13.18 13.11 8.73
N ARG A 217 14.23 12.32 8.49
CA ARG A 217 15.62 12.66 8.82
C ARG A 217 16.12 13.91 8.10
N ARG A 218 15.80 14.05 6.80
CA ARG A 218 16.31 15.14 5.96
C ARG A 218 15.69 16.49 6.28
N PHE A 219 14.41 16.48 6.62
CA PHE A 219 13.65 17.68 6.89
C PHE A 219 13.49 17.99 8.37
N ASP A 220 13.91 17.06 9.25
CA ASP A 220 13.77 17.16 10.71
C ASP A 220 12.32 17.44 11.13
N LEU A 221 11.40 16.64 10.60
CA LEU A 221 9.95 16.77 10.82
C LEU A 221 9.34 15.43 11.22
N PRO A 222 8.32 15.41 12.10
CA PRO A 222 7.56 14.20 12.36
C PRO A 222 6.92 13.70 11.06
N ALA A 223 6.93 12.39 10.83
CA ALA A 223 6.55 11.83 9.55
C ALA A 223 5.49 10.73 9.62
N TRP A 224 4.51 10.78 8.74
CA TRP A 224 3.50 9.73 8.56
C TRP A 224 3.59 9.14 7.15
N ALA A 225 3.28 7.84 7.01
CA ALA A 225 3.17 7.19 5.70
C ALA A 225 1.71 6.90 5.34
N LEU A 226 1.33 7.23 4.12
CA LEU A 226 -0.07 7.23 3.66
C LEU A 226 -0.42 6.00 2.82
N LEU A 227 0.54 5.09 2.62
CA LEU A 227 0.45 3.74 2.06
C LEU A 227 0.10 3.62 0.57
N SER A 228 -0.67 4.54 0.03
CA SER A 228 -1.04 4.52 -1.38
C SER A 228 -1.45 5.87 -1.92
N THR A 229 -1.24 6.03 -3.22
CA THR A 229 -1.79 7.12 -4.05
C THR A 229 -3.29 7.34 -3.89
N SER A 230 -4.07 6.25 -3.77
CA SER A 230 -5.52 6.30 -3.57
C SER A 230 -5.92 6.86 -2.20
N ASN A 231 -5.15 6.57 -1.15
CA ASN A 231 -5.43 7.06 0.19
C ASN A 231 -5.02 8.53 0.38
N LEU A 232 -4.05 9.03 -0.40
CA LEU A 232 -3.64 10.44 -0.43
C LEU A 232 -4.82 11.41 -0.68
N ARG A 233 -5.85 11.02 -1.44
CA ARG A 233 -7.00 11.88 -1.71
C ARG A 233 -7.98 12.00 -0.53
N ALA A 234 -8.07 10.94 0.27
CA ALA A 234 -8.99 10.87 1.41
C ALA A 234 -8.36 11.36 2.72
N TRP A 235 -7.03 11.36 2.82
CA TRP A 235 -6.35 11.80 4.03
C TRP A 235 -6.63 13.27 4.35
N ARG A 236 -6.74 13.54 5.65
CA ARG A 236 -6.90 14.86 6.23
C ARG A 236 -5.91 14.99 7.38
N PRO A 237 -5.34 16.18 7.59
CA PRO A 237 -4.41 16.38 8.68
C PRO A 237 -5.11 16.21 10.04
N PRO A 238 -4.44 15.60 11.04
CA PRO A 238 -4.96 15.56 12.39
C PRO A 238 -5.04 16.97 12.99
N PRO A 239 -5.83 17.17 14.08
CA PRO A 239 -5.91 18.45 14.77
C PRO A 239 -4.54 19.03 15.13
N GLY A 240 -4.38 20.34 14.97
CA GLY A 240 -3.14 21.06 15.27
C GLY A 240 -2.13 21.15 14.11
N VAL A 241 -2.24 20.31 13.08
CA VAL A 241 -1.37 20.40 11.89
C VAL A 241 -1.84 21.56 11.01
N ARG A 242 -0.94 22.53 10.79
CA ARG A 242 -1.18 23.71 9.93
C ARG A 242 -0.33 23.73 8.67
N ARG A 243 0.76 22.95 8.66
CA ARG A 243 1.64 22.81 7.50
C ARG A 243 1.91 21.35 7.20
N VAL A 244 1.88 20.99 5.92
CA VAL A 244 2.23 19.65 5.44
C VAL A 244 3.34 19.73 4.41
N VAL A 245 4.40 18.95 4.62
CA VAL A 245 5.43 18.69 3.63
C VAL A 245 5.16 17.31 3.01
N ILE A 246 4.87 17.28 1.71
CA ILE A 246 4.63 16.03 0.97
C ILE A 246 5.95 15.60 0.35
N ALA A 247 6.57 14.58 0.94
CA ALA A 247 7.72 13.89 0.38
C ALA A 247 7.23 12.91 -0.70
N ALA A 248 7.20 13.39 -1.94
CA ALA A 248 6.67 12.67 -3.08
C ALA A 248 7.73 11.76 -3.70
N ASP A 249 7.27 10.63 -4.24
CA ASP A 249 8.07 9.80 -5.13
C ASP A 249 8.13 10.48 -6.50
N ARG A 250 9.29 10.40 -7.15
CA ARG A 250 9.55 10.99 -8.47
C ARG A 250 8.95 10.12 -9.55
N GLY A 251 8.30 10.77 -10.51
CA GLY A 251 7.62 10.13 -11.63
C GLY A 251 6.14 10.51 -11.72
N PRO A 252 5.49 10.24 -12.87
CA PRO A 252 4.16 10.77 -13.16
C PRO A 252 3.10 10.45 -12.10
N GLU A 253 3.09 9.22 -11.58
CA GLU A 253 2.09 8.78 -10.60
C GLU A 253 2.28 9.41 -9.22
N GLY A 254 3.53 9.42 -8.72
CA GLY A 254 3.89 9.99 -7.43
C GLY A 254 3.66 11.51 -7.40
N GLU A 255 4.09 12.20 -8.45
CA GLU A 255 3.91 13.65 -8.60
C GLU A 255 2.43 14.04 -8.74
N ALA A 256 1.66 13.31 -9.56
CA ALA A 256 0.22 13.55 -9.70
C ALA A 256 -0.52 13.33 -8.37
N SER A 257 -0.12 12.32 -7.59
CA SER A 257 -0.73 12.02 -6.30
C SER A 257 -0.39 13.07 -5.25
N ALA A 258 0.86 13.54 -5.21
CA ALA A 258 1.30 14.63 -4.36
C ALA A 258 0.58 15.95 -4.70
N ALA A 259 0.44 16.27 -5.98
CA ALA A 259 -0.30 17.44 -6.44
C ALA A 259 -1.78 17.36 -6.06
N ALA A 260 -2.40 16.18 -6.18
CA ALA A 260 -3.78 15.97 -5.77
C ALA A 260 -3.99 16.18 -4.26
N LEU A 261 -3.10 15.64 -3.41
CA LEU A 261 -3.15 15.89 -1.97
C LEU A 261 -2.91 17.37 -1.65
N ALA A 262 -1.93 18.01 -2.30
CA ALA A 262 -1.64 19.42 -2.05
C ALA A 262 -2.83 20.34 -2.34
N ARG A 263 -3.58 20.07 -3.41
CA ARG A 263 -4.81 20.81 -3.71
C ARG A 263 -5.87 20.64 -2.63
N VAL A 264 -6.07 19.41 -2.13
CA VAL A 264 -7.01 19.14 -1.02
C VAL A 264 -6.59 19.88 0.24
N LEU A 265 -5.31 19.82 0.62
CA LEU A 265 -4.80 20.47 1.83
C LEU A 265 -4.89 22.00 1.75
N ARG A 266 -4.54 22.60 0.60
CA ARG A 266 -4.68 24.05 0.39
C ARG A 266 -6.13 24.51 0.48
N ALA A 267 -7.08 23.73 -0.06
CA ALA A 267 -8.50 24.01 0.08
C ALA A 267 -9.00 23.97 1.53
N LEU A 268 -8.30 23.25 2.41
CA LEU A 268 -8.56 23.20 3.86
C LEU A 268 -7.78 24.28 4.65
N GLY A 269 -7.10 25.21 3.98
CA GLY A 269 -6.28 26.24 4.62
C GLY A 269 -4.94 25.75 5.16
N VAL A 270 -4.48 24.55 4.76
CA VAL A 270 -3.24 23.94 5.25
C VAL A 270 -2.09 24.32 4.32
N ALA A 271 -1.07 24.99 4.86
CA ALA A 271 0.11 25.38 4.11
C ALA A 271 0.84 24.14 3.59
N THR A 272 1.02 24.02 2.27
CA THR A 272 1.50 22.76 1.68
C THR A 272 2.68 22.96 0.75
N ARG A 273 3.74 22.16 0.96
CA ARG A 273 4.94 22.10 0.12
C ARG A 273 5.16 20.67 -0.39
N ILE A 274 5.41 20.50 -1.68
CA ILE A 274 5.84 19.22 -2.25
C ILE A 274 7.37 19.23 -2.36
N VAL A 275 8.01 18.12 -1.99
CA VAL A 275 9.45 17.91 -2.15
C VAL A 275 9.70 16.58 -2.85
N LEU A 276 10.61 16.60 -3.81
CA LEU A 276 11.02 15.44 -4.59
C LEU A 276 12.48 15.11 -4.29
N PRO A 277 12.87 13.82 -4.34
CA PRO A 277 14.28 13.47 -4.33
C PRO A 277 15.00 14.08 -5.56
N PRO A 278 16.32 14.28 -5.51
CA PRO A 278 17.10 14.76 -6.65
C PRO A 278 16.89 13.89 -7.91
N PRO A 279 17.12 14.44 -9.12
CA PRO A 279 17.13 13.64 -10.34
C PRO A 279 18.04 12.41 -10.21
N GLY A 280 17.60 11.27 -10.75
CA GLY A 280 18.29 9.99 -10.64
C GLY A 280 17.81 9.07 -9.51
N PHE A 281 16.92 9.55 -8.64
CA PHE A 281 16.32 8.76 -7.56
C PHE A 281 14.80 8.76 -7.66
N GLY A 282 14.18 7.58 -7.58
CA GLY A 282 12.73 7.39 -7.62
C GLY A 282 12.04 7.78 -6.32
N ASP A 283 12.67 7.53 -5.17
CA ASP A 283 12.16 7.94 -3.87
C ASP A 283 13.28 8.43 -2.93
N TRP A 284 12.90 8.96 -1.77
CA TRP A 284 13.85 9.44 -0.76
C TRP A 284 14.70 8.32 -0.14
N ASN A 285 14.24 7.08 -0.19
CA ASN A 285 14.91 5.93 0.39
C ASN A 285 15.97 5.32 -0.53
N GLU A 286 15.78 5.39 -1.84
CA GLU A 286 16.80 5.11 -2.84
C GLU A 286 17.98 6.08 -2.70
N LEU A 287 17.71 7.35 -2.41
CA LEU A 287 18.75 8.34 -2.14
C LEU A 287 19.58 7.98 -0.88
N ASP A 288 18.92 7.51 0.19
CA ASP A 288 19.63 6.99 1.37
C ASP A 288 20.45 5.76 1.07
N ALA A 289 19.90 4.82 0.29
CA ALA A 289 20.60 3.60 -0.10
C ALA A 289 21.88 3.89 -0.91
N ALA A 290 21.93 5.02 -1.62
CA ALA A 290 23.12 5.48 -2.36
C ALA A 290 24.13 6.27 -1.51
N GLY A 291 23.88 6.48 -0.20
CA GLY A 291 24.82 7.15 0.71
C GLY A 291 24.83 8.69 0.64
N ALA A 292 23.91 9.30 -0.11
CA ALA A 292 23.82 10.76 -0.24
C ALA A 292 23.08 11.40 0.96
N ASN A 293 23.84 11.70 2.02
CA ASN A 293 23.36 12.19 3.32
C ASN A 293 23.47 13.73 3.50
N GLY A 294 23.18 14.52 2.48
CA GLY A 294 23.22 15.99 2.56
C GLY A 294 21.87 16.64 2.91
N PRO A 295 21.81 17.66 3.79
CA PRO A 295 20.61 18.49 3.94
C PRO A 295 20.34 19.25 2.63
N ILE A 296 19.09 19.31 2.19
CA ILE A 296 18.71 20.13 1.04
C ILE A 296 18.54 21.57 1.54
N GLY A 297 19.51 22.41 1.19
CA GLY A 297 19.58 23.82 1.59
C GLY A 297 18.24 24.54 1.46
N GLY A 298 17.86 25.23 2.53
CA GLY A 298 16.66 26.05 2.59
C GLY A 298 16.68 27.15 1.52
N GLN A 299 15.55 27.33 0.84
CA GLN A 299 15.29 28.54 0.09
C GLN A 299 15.46 29.73 1.04
N ARG A 300 16.50 30.52 0.80
CA ARG A 300 16.64 31.86 1.38
C ARG A 300 15.39 32.64 1.00
N ARG A 301 14.68 33.11 2.02
CA ARG A 301 13.72 34.21 1.88
C ARG A 301 14.44 35.39 1.22
N LYS A 302 13.91 35.84 0.09
CA LYS A 302 13.93 37.25 -0.31
C LYS A 302 12.48 37.67 -0.44
#